data_AF-A5KP39-F1
#
_entry.id   AF-A5KP39-F1
#
_cell.length_a   1.000
_cell.length_b   1.000
_cell.length_c   1.000
_cell.angle_alpha   90.00
_cell.angle_beta   90.00
_cell.angle_gamma   90.00
#
_symmetry.space_group_name_H-M   'P 1'
#
loop_
_entity.id
_entity.type
_entity.pdbx_description
1 polymer ?
#
loop_
_entity_poly.entity_id
_entity_poly.type
_entity_poly.pdbx_seq_one_letter_code
_entity_poly.pdbx_strand_id
1 'polypeptide(L)'
;MKVLRKQEIETANIQVGDQVIIPLAEIGEFSATAHKVTDEGIMFIFDEYIIRRPMNSKNTNKGGFEKSELKKWMDTVLLMAFPEELRDKIYGLTLPTVGQIVGHEDEWNNNNLEPDTDEQLPLMKERKNRVAYFKNDSSWGWLRNATKEEVSSAHFADVDYGGDTFFHGASYSFGVRPEFWLVKQESRGPVPRESKVSYRNYCGGRNSKEVTKESLQEEVFEKENEIKLLKQEIKNLEEKEAMEQAARETKKVMDSYIQAGFTKDEAFQMVMELSKTILGGGR
;
A
#
# COMPACT_ATOMS: atom_id res chain seq x y z
N MET A 1 44.51 -13.57 -0.92
CA MET A 1 43.18 -13.69 -1.54
C MET A 1 42.17 -12.94 -0.68
N LYS A 2 41.31 -12.10 -1.26
CA LYS A 2 40.19 -11.47 -0.54
C LYS A 2 38.91 -12.26 -0.86
N VAL A 3 38.12 -12.56 0.16
CA VAL A 3 36.89 -13.36 0.05
C VAL A 3 35.77 -12.59 0.72
N LEU A 4 34.62 -12.48 0.05
CA LEU A 4 33.40 -11.91 0.60
C LEU A 4 32.45 -13.06 0.95
N ARG A 5 31.80 -12.99 2.12
CA ARG A 5 30.80 -13.95 2.58
C ARG A 5 29.58 -13.18 3.06
N LYS A 6 28.39 -13.68 2.74
CA LYS A 6 27.16 -13.20 3.38
C LYS A 6 27.15 -13.69 4.83
N GLN A 7 26.72 -12.83 5.75
CA GLN A 7 26.54 -13.15 7.16
C GLN A 7 25.13 -12.72 7.56
N GLU A 8 24.45 -13.58 8.32
CA GLU A 8 23.19 -13.25 8.96
C GLU A 8 23.48 -12.57 10.31
N ILE A 9 22.81 -11.44 10.55
CA ILE A 9 23.01 -10.63 11.75
C ILE A 9 21.63 -10.25 12.27
N GLU A 10 21.38 -10.50 13.55
CA GLU A 10 20.20 -9.99 14.25
C GLU A 10 20.40 -8.51 14.56
N THR A 11 19.61 -7.63 13.93
CA THR A 11 19.70 -6.18 14.11
C THR A 11 18.33 -5.52 13.92
N ALA A 12 18.07 -4.47 14.70
CA ALA A 12 16.91 -3.59 14.49
C ALA A 12 17.20 -2.48 13.46
N ASN A 13 18.48 -2.23 13.16
CA ASN A 13 18.92 -1.15 12.28
C ASN A 13 19.12 -1.66 10.85
N ILE A 14 18.03 -1.70 10.08
CA ILE A 14 18.05 -2.08 8.66
C ILE A 14 18.55 -0.92 7.79
N GLN A 15 19.43 -1.23 6.85
CA GLN A 15 20.02 -0.33 5.87
C GLN A 15 19.63 -0.70 4.45
N VAL A 16 19.76 0.25 3.52
CA VAL A 16 19.58 -0.02 2.09
C VAL A 16 20.60 -1.07 1.64
N GLY A 17 20.12 -2.13 0.99
CA GLY A 17 20.92 -3.28 0.57
C GLY A 17 20.88 -4.48 1.51
N ASP A 18 20.34 -4.33 2.73
CA ASP A 18 20.10 -5.47 3.61
C ASP A 18 19.06 -6.40 3.01
N GLN A 19 19.27 -7.70 3.18
CA GLN A 19 18.38 -8.74 2.67
C GLN A 19 17.72 -9.47 3.82
N VAL A 20 16.43 -9.76 3.65
CA VAL A 20 15.63 -10.56 4.58
C VAL A 20 15.03 -11.76 3.86
N ILE A 21 14.84 -12.85 4.60
CA ILE A 21 14.17 -14.05 4.08
C ILE A 21 12.71 -14.03 4.53
N ILE A 22 11.80 -14.10 3.58
CA ILE A 22 10.35 -14.03 3.79
C ILE A 22 9.74 -15.37 3.37
N PRO A 23 9.26 -16.19 4.32
CA PRO A 23 8.48 -17.37 4.00
C PRO A 23 7.04 -16.96 3.67
N LEU A 24 6.64 -17.17 2.41
CA LEU A 24 5.28 -16.96 1.93
C LEU A 24 4.54 -18.30 1.92
N ALA A 25 3.54 -18.45 2.78
CA ALA A 25 2.77 -19.68 2.93
C ALA A 25 2.21 -20.15 1.57
N GLU A 26 2.39 -21.43 1.26
CA GLU A 26 1.96 -22.08 0.00
C GLU A 26 2.62 -21.56 -1.29
N ILE A 27 3.47 -20.53 -1.24
CA ILE A 27 4.18 -19.97 -2.40
C ILE A 27 5.66 -20.38 -2.37
N GLY A 28 6.34 -20.20 -1.24
CA GLY A 28 7.76 -20.51 -1.09
C GLY A 28 8.50 -19.55 -0.16
N GLU A 29 9.81 -19.70 -0.07
CA GLU A 29 10.69 -18.83 0.71
C GLU A 29 11.52 -17.97 -0.25
N PHE A 30 11.54 -16.66 -0.01
CA PHE A 30 12.16 -15.70 -0.93
C PHE A 30 13.00 -14.68 -0.18
N SER A 31 14.08 -14.24 -0.81
CA SER A 31 14.83 -13.08 -0.34
C SER A 31 14.17 -11.78 -0.81
N ALA A 32 14.25 -10.74 0.01
CA ALA A 32 13.84 -9.39 -0.33
C ALA A 32 14.89 -8.39 0.15
N THR A 33 15.25 -7.44 -0.71
CA THR A 33 16.26 -6.42 -0.44
C THR A 33 15.60 -5.11 -0.01
N ALA A 34 16.15 -4.45 1.01
CA ALA A 34 15.74 -3.11 1.42
C ALA A 34 16.21 -2.07 0.38
N HIS A 35 15.26 -1.38 -0.25
CA HIS A 35 15.53 -0.38 -1.29
C HIS A 35 15.40 1.06 -0.80
N LYS A 36 14.61 1.30 0.25
CA LYS A 36 14.41 2.62 0.84
C LYS A 36 14.22 2.49 2.34
N VAL A 37 14.94 3.30 3.11
CA VAL A 37 14.81 3.38 4.58
C VAL A 37 14.44 4.82 4.92
N THR A 38 13.31 4.98 5.60
CA THR A 38 12.80 6.27 6.08
C THR A 38 12.52 6.20 7.58
N ASP A 39 12.09 7.31 8.17
CA ASP A 39 11.63 7.33 9.57
C ASP A 39 10.30 6.57 9.72
N GLU A 40 9.44 6.59 8.70
CA GLU A 40 8.13 5.92 8.73
C GLU A 40 8.23 4.41 8.55
N GLY A 41 9.15 3.95 7.72
CA GLY A 41 9.23 2.56 7.37
C GLY A 41 10.35 2.21 6.42
N ILE A 42 10.37 0.93 6.04
CA ILE A 42 11.36 0.34 5.15
C ILE A 42 10.64 -0.30 3.98
N MET A 43 11.09 0.04 2.78
CA MET A 43 10.61 -0.51 1.52
C MET A 43 11.50 -1.67 1.11
N PHE A 44 10.89 -2.82 0.87
CA PHE A 44 11.53 -4.02 0.36
C PHE A 44 10.99 -4.36 -1.02
N ILE A 45 11.85 -4.92 -1.87
CA ILE A 45 11.47 -5.56 -3.12
C ILE A 45 12.00 -6.98 -3.07
N PHE A 46 11.18 -7.97 -3.42
CA PHE A 46 11.64 -9.36 -3.55
C PHE A 46 12.77 -9.46 -4.58
N ASP A 47 13.77 -10.30 -4.35
CA ASP A 47 14.92 -10.43 -5.28
C ASP A 47 14.58 -11.26 -6.52
N GLU A 48 13.55 -12.10 -6.41
CA GLU A 48 13.08 -13.01 -7.44
C GLU A 48 11.59 -12.77 -7.74
N TYR A 49 11.12 -13.31 -8.86
CA TYR A 49 9.69 -13.41 -9.09
C TYR A 49 9.12 -14.51 -8.20
N ILE A 50 8.16 -14.15 -7.35
CA ILE A 50 7.56 -15.11 -6.41
C ILE A 50 6.56 -16.03 -7.11
N ILE A 51 6.02 -15.58 -8.25
CA ILE A 51 5.04 -16.30 -9.07
C ILE A 51 4.97 -15.71 -10.48
N ARG A 52 4.38 -16.44 -11.44
CA ARG A 52 3.99 -15.92 -12.76
C ARG A 52 2.49 -15.88 -12.94
N ARG A 53 1.94 -14.72 -13.28
CA ARG A 53 0.49 -14.49 -13.41
C ARG A 53 0.19 -13.38 -14.41
N PRO A 54 -1.01 -13.38 -15.02
CA PRO A 54 -1.48 -12.22 -15.76
C PRO A 54 -1.79 -11.05 -14.84
N MET A 55 -1.68 -9.84 -15.39
CA MET A 55 -2.19 -8.62 -14.76
C MET A 55 -3.72 -8.68 -14.68
N ASN A 56 -4.37 -9.09 -15.77
CA ASN A 56 -5.82 -9.29 -15.90
C ASN A 56 -6.13 -10.50 -16.79
N SER A 57 -7.22 -11.21 -16.55
CA SER A 57 -7.68 -12.32 -17.40
C SER A 57 -7.96 -11.90 -18.85
N LYS A 58 -8.28 -10.63 -19.08
CA LYS A 58 -8.49 -10.02 -20.40
C LYS A 58 -7.41 -8.98 -20.68
N ASN A 59 -7.11 -8.79 -21.95
CA ASN A 59 -6.23 -7.72 -22.43
C ASN A 59 -6.90 -6.34 -22.29
N THR A 60 -6.92 -5.82 -21.06
CA THR A 60 -7.38 -4.47 -20.73
C THR A 60 -6.50 -3.89 -19.62
N ASN A 61 -6.19 -2.60 -19.72
CA ASN A 61 -5.58 -1.82 -18.66
C ASN A 61 -6.54 -0.82 -18.02
N LYS A 62 -7.85 -0.94 -18.29
CA LYS A 62 -8.86 -0.01 -17.80
C LYS A 62 -8.84 0.05 -16.29
N GLY A 63 -8.58 1.24 -15.75
CA GLY A 63 -8.50 1.47 -14.31
C GLY A 63 -7.12 1.24 -13.71
N GLY A 64 -6.11 0.96 -14.53
CA GLY A 64 -4.73 0.77 -14.12
C GLY A 64 -4.51 -0.44 -13.22
N PHE A 65 -3.34 -0.49 -12.59
CA PHE A 65 -2.96 -1.59 -11.71
C PHE A 65 -3.89 -1.71 -10.50
N GLU A 66 -4.35 -0.59 -9.92
CA GLU A 66 -5.19 -0.62 -8.72
C GLU A 66 -6.52 -1.35 -8.91
N LYS A 67 -7.05 -1.39 -10.14
CA LYS A 67 -8.28 -2.11 -10.48
C LYS A 67 -8.03 -3.47 -11.14
N SER A 68 -6.77 -3.91 -11.17
CA SER A 68 -6.38 -5.16 -11.82
C SER A 68 -6.73 -6.39 -10.96
N GLU A 69 -6.90 -7.52 -11.63
CA GLU A 69 -7.06 -8.82 -10.96
C GLU A 69 -5.79 -9.23 -10.21
N LEU A 70 -4.61 -8.85 -10.71
CA LEU A 70 -3.35 -9.07 -10.01
C LEU A 70 -3.31 -8.31 -8.69
N LYS A 71 -3.67 -7.02 -8.66
CA LYS A 71 -3.75 -6.25 -7.42
C LYS A 71 -4.74 -6.86 -6.43
N LYS A 72 -5.93 -7.26 -6.89
CA LYS A 72 -6.90 -7.97 -6.06
C LYS A 72 -6.31 -9.23 -5.42
N TRP A 73 -5.58 -10.04 -6.18
CA TRP A 73 -4.89 -11.21 -5.63
C TRP A 73 -3.78 -10.84 -4.66
N MET A 74 -3.05 -9.75 -4.91
CA MET A 74 -2.01 -9.28 -3.99
C MET A 74 -2.60 -8.90 -2.63
N ASP A 75 -3.72 -8.17 -2.63
CA ASP A 75 -4.37 -7.69 -1.42
C ASP A 75 -5.08 -8.79 -0.62
N THR A 76 -5.52 -9.87 -1.29
CA THR A 76 -6.31 -10.91 -0.65
C THR A 76 -5.50 -12.18 -0.36
N VAL A 77 -4.71 -12.65 -1.32
CA VAL A 77 -4.00 -13.93 -1.22
C VAL A 77 -2.55 -13.71 -0.83
N LEU A 78 -1.83 -12.84 -1.53
CA LEU A 78 -0.40 -12.63 -1.24
C LEU A 78 -0.20 -12.03 0.14
N LEU A 79 -0.99 -11.01 0.51
CA LEU A 79 -0.92 -10.41 1.84
C LEU A 79 -1.12 -11.45 2.95
N MET A 80 -2.03 -12.41 2.74
CA MET A 80 -2.29 -13.49 3.69
C MET A 80 -1.18 -14.54 3.74
N ALA A 81 -0.39 -14.66 2.67
CA ALA A 81 0.76 -15.57 2.62
C ALA A 81 1.95 -15.07 3.46
N PHE A 82 2.04 -13.76 3.77
CA PHE A 82 3.08 -13.24 4.65
C PHE A 82 2.98 -13.81 6.08
N PRO A 83 4.10 -13.98 6.78
CA PRO A 83 4.10 -14.32 8.21
C PRO A 83 3.28 -13.32 9.01
N GLU A 84 2.51 -13.78 9.98
CA GLU A 84 1.59 -12.95 10.77
C GLU A 84 2.28 -11.70 11.36
N GLU A 85 3.49 -11.88 11.89
CA GLU A 85 4.30 -10.81 12.50
C GLU A 85 4.69 -9.68 11.53
N LEU A 86 4.88 -10.03 10.25
CA LEU A 86 5.19 -9.06 9.19
C LEU A 86 3.91 -8.51 8.59
N ARG A 87 2.92 -9.38 8.34
CA ARG A 87 1.64 -9.01 7.75
C ARG A 87 0.98 -7.86 8.51
N ASP A 88 1.04 -7.85 9.83
CA ASP A 88 0.48 -6.77 10.65
C ASP A 88 1.21 -5.42 10.53
N LYS A 89 2.47 -5.45 10.09
CA LYS A 89 3.33 -4.28 9.91
C LYS A 89 3.39 -3.79 8.46
N ILE A 90 2.88 -4.57 7.51
CA ILE A 90 2.79 -4.16 6.11
C ILE A 90 1.70 -3.11 5.97
N TYR A 91 2.06 -1.94 5.43
CA TYR A 91 1.14 -0.85 5.13
C TYR A 91 1.08 -0.48 3.64
N GLY A 92 1.94 -1.08 2.81
CA GLY A 92 1.89 -0.99 1.37
C GLY A 92 2.35 -2.29 0.75
N LEU A 93 1.59 -2.82 -0.23
CA LEU A 93 1.91 -3.99 -1.01
C LEU A 93 1.49 -3.74 -2.46
N THR A 94 2.47 -3.67 -3.37
CA THR A 94 2.27 -3.24 -4.76
C THR A 94 3.34 -3.85 -5.67
N LEU A 95 3.33 -3.51 -6.96
CA LEU A 95 4.46 -3.68 -7.86
C LEU A 95 5.32 -2.41 -7.90
N PRO A 96 6.63 -2.53 -8.15
CA PRO A 96 7.48 -1.40 -8.48
C PRO A 96 6.96 -0.64 -9.72
N THR A 97 7.17 0.66 -9.74
CA THR A 97 6.91 1.52 -10.89
C THR A 97 8.09 1.56 -11.85
N VAL A 98 7.83 2.06 -13.06
CA VAL A 98 8.86 2.35 -14.07
C VAL A 98 9.87 3.35 -13.49
N GLY A 99 9.39 4.42 -12.84
CA GLY A 99 10.24 5.38 -12.15
C GLY A 99 11.20 4.74 -11.15
N GLN A 100 10.71 3.84 -10.29
CA GLN A 100 11.56 3.15 -9.30
C GLN A 100 12.63 2.24 -9.92
N ILE A 101 12.33 1.56 -11.02
CA ILE A 101 13.23 0.57 -11.63
C ILE A 101 14.19 1.20 -12.65
N VAL A 102 13.69 1.97 -13.59
CA VAL A 102 14.48 2.53 -14.70
C VAL A 102 14.65 4.05 -14.62
N GLY A 103 13.76 4.75 -13.92
CA GLY A 103 13.72 6.21 -13.91
C GLY A 103 13.03 6.81 -15.13
N HIS A 104 13.06 8.13 -15.23
CA HIS A 104 12.28 8.93 -16.19
C HIS A 104 13.12 9.55 -17.31
N GLU A 105 14.40 9.18 -17.43
CA GLU A 105 15.30 9.75 -18.44
C GLU A 105 15.02 9.22 -19.86
N ASP A 106 14.38 8.06 -19.97
CA ASP A 106 14.12 7.40 -21.25
C ASP A 106 12.90 8.00 -21.97
N GLU A 107 13.12 8.51 -23.17
CA GLU A 107 12.06 9.14 -23.99
C GLU A 107 11.00 8.12 -24.43
N TRP A 108 11.40 6.87 -24.69
CA TRP A 108 10.46 5.84 -25.11
C TRP A 108 9.45 5.54 -23.99
N ASN A 109 9.91 5.38 -22.75
CA ASN A 109 9.04 5.21 -21.59
C ASN A 109 8.07 6.38 -21.45
N ASN A 110 8.59 7.61 -21.49
CA ASN A 110 7.78 8.82 -21.36
C ASN A 110 6.74 8.98 -22.47
N ASN A 111 7.01 8.45 -23.67
CA ASN A 111 6.07 8.50 -24.78
C ASN A 111 5.00 7.40 -24.69
N ASN A 112 5.33 6.22 -24.16
CA ASN A 112 4.46 5.05 -24.24
C ASN A 112 3.67 4.72 -22.95
N LEU A 113 4.20 5.09 -21.79
CA LEU A 113 3.70 4.65 -20.48
C LEU A 113 3.02 5.79 -19.73
N GLU A 114 2.02 5.44 -18.91
CA GLU A 114 1.44 6.37 -17.95
C GLU A 114 2.52 6.81 -16.95
N PRO A 115 2.64 8.12 -16.68
CA PRO A 115 3.69 8.64 -15.82
C PRO A 115 3.47 8.23 -14.37
N ASP A 116 4.57 7.98 -13.67
CA ASP A 116 4.61 7.94 -12.21
C ASP A 116 5.55 9.03 -11.69
N THR A 117 5.50 9.29 -10.38
CA THR A 117 6.30 10.34 -9.74
C THR A 117 7.48 9.78 -8.95
N ASP A 118 7.73 8.47 -9.02
CA ASP A 118 8.74 7.84 -8.18
C ASP A 118 10.13 8.02 -8.79
N GLU A 119 11.11 8.32 -7.94
CA GLU A 119 12.51 8.42 -8.36
C GLU A 119 13.14 7.04 -8.49
N GLN A 120 14.11 6.93 -9.40
CA GLN A 120 14.87 5.69 -9.55
C GLN A 120 15.61 5.32 -8.27
N LEU A 121 15.39 4.08 -7.83
CA LEU A 121 16.01 3.56 -6.63
C LEU A 121 17.52 3.46 -6.84
N PRO A 122 18.36 3.85 -5.84
CA PRO A 122 19.81 3.88 -6.01
C PRO A 122 20.40 2.53 -6.45
N LEU A 123 19.89 1.42 -5.92
CA LEU A 123 20.33 0.08 -6.31
C LEU A 123 19.91 -0.29 -7.75
N MET A 124 18.81 0.27 -8.26
CA MET A 124 18.30 -0.03 -9.61
C MET A 124 19.04 0.75 -10.72
N LYS A 125 19.95 1.67 -10.38
CA LYS A 125 20.88 2.27 -11.35
C LYS A 125 21.78 1.22 -12.00
N GLU A 126 22.16 0.19 -11.23
CA GLU A 126 22.86 -0.98 -11.74
C GLU A 126 21.86 -1.90 -12.46
N ARG A 127 21.94 -1.98 -13.79
CA ARG A 127 21.00 -2.75 -14.64
C ARG A 127 20.79 -4.20 -14.19
N LYS A 128 21.82 -4.86 -13.67
CA LYS A 128 21.75 -6.24 -13.15
C LYS A 128 20.74 -6.41 -12.00
N ASN A 129 20.44 -5.36 -11.24
CA ASN A 129 19.50 -5.41 -10.12
C ASN A 129 18.04 -5.29 -10.58
N ARG A 130 17.82 -4.85 -11.83
CA ARG A 130 16.49 -4.78 -12.47
C ARG A 130 16.03 -6.17 -12.94
N VAL A 131 16.97 -7.01 -13.35
CA VAL A 131 16.72 -8.39 -13.79
C VAL A 131 16.36 -9.26 -12.58
N ALA A 132 15.33 -10.08 -12.75
CA ALA A 132 14.91 -11.08 -11.77
C ALA A 132 14.58 -12.41 -12.45
N TYR A 133 14.54 -13.47 -11.64
CA TYR A 133 14.38 -14.84 -12.09
C TYR A 133 13.13 -15.46 -11.50
N PHE A 134 12.49 -16.36 -12.25
CA PHE A 134 11.45 -17.24 -11.73
C PHE A 134 11.97 -18.66 -11.79
N LYS A 135 12.19 -19.30 -10.63
CA LYS A 135 12.73 -20.66 -10.56
C LYS A 135 14.04 -20.85 -11.36
N ASN A 136 14.96 -19.89 -11.23
CA ASN A 136 16.24 -19.79 -11.96
C ASN A 136 16.16 -19.46 -13.46
N ASP A 137 14.97 -19.26 -14.02
CA ASP A 137 14.82 -18.86 -15.42
C ASP A 137 14.64 -17.34 -15.54
N SER A 138 15.42 -16.73 -16.43
CA SER A 138 15.26 -15.32 -16.78
C SER A 138 13.87 -15.10 -17.35
N SER A 139 13.11 -14.17 -16.78
CA SER A 139 11.71 -13.95 -17.15
C SER A 139 11.42 -12.47 -17.24
N TRP A 140 10.42 -12.11 -18.05
CA TRP A 140 9.84 -10.78 -17.99
C TRP A 140 9.03 -10.62 -16.71
N GLY A 141 8.96 -9.39 -16.21
CA GLY A 141 8.34 -9.08 -14.92
C GLY A 141 7.47 -7.84 -14.97
N TRP A 142 6.26 -7.94 -14.42
CA TRP A 142 5.33 -6.83 -14.42
C TRP A 142 5.82 -5.64 -13.60
N LEU A 143 5.54 -4.44 -14.11
CA LEU A 143 5.59 -3.17 -13.40
C LEU A 143 4.16 -2.64 -13.22
N ARG A 144 4.01 -1.65 -12.33
CA ARG A 144 2.72 -1.06 -11.98
C ARG A 144 2.09 -0.22 -13.09
N ASN A 145 2.90 0.42 -13.93
CA ASN A 145 2.42 1.42 -14.89
C ASN A 145 1.64 0.77 -16.04
N ALA A 146 0.54 1.39 -16.46
CA ALA A 146 -0.13 1.03 -17.70
C ALA A 146 0.51 1.75 -18.90
N THR A 147 0.23 1.29 -20.12
CA THR A 147 0.44 2.13 -21.31
C THR A 147 -0.56 3.28 -21.35
N LYS A 148 -0.17 4.40 -21.95
CA LYS A 148 -1.12 5.49 -22.23
C LYS A 148 -2.23 5.02 -23.17
N GLU A 149 -3.39 5.68 -23.09
CA GLU A 149 -4.57 5.30 -23.86
C GLU A 149 -4.33 5.33 -25.37
N GLU A 150 -3.57 6.31 -25.87
CA GLU A 150 -3.21 6.44 -27.29
C GLU A 150 -2.24 5.36 -27.79
N VAL A 151 -1.51 4.71 -26.88
CA VAL A 151 -0.56 3.64 -27.19
C VAL A 151 -1.26 2.29 -27.16
N SER A 152 -1.97 2.00 -26.07
CA SER A 152 -2.77 0.77 -25.93
C SER A 152 -3.69 0.85 -24.72
N SER A 153 -4.91 0.36 -24.88
CA SER A 153 -5.87 0.17 -23.78
C SER A 153 -5.80 -1.23 -23.15
N ALA A 154 -4.74 -1.99 -23.45
CA ALA A 154 -4.61 -3.40 -23.11
C ALA A 154 -3.32 -3.76 -22.37
N HIS A 155 -2.32 -2.87 -22.36
CA HIS A 155 -0.96 -3.21 -21.98
C HIS A 155 -0.55 -2.57 -20.65
N PHE A 156 0.38 -3.25 -19.98
CA PHE A 156 1.10 -2.78 -18.81
C PHE A 156 2.59 -2.85 -19.05
N ALA A 157 3.34 -2.00 -18.35
CA ALA A 157 4.78 -2.00 -18.38
C ALA A 157 5.35 -3.28 -17.74
N ASP A 158 6.49 -3.70 -18.25
CA ASP A 158 7.26 -4.81 -17.72
C ASP A 158 8.76 -4.56 -17.90
N VAL A 159 9.57 -5.38 -17.24
CA VAL A 159 11.02 -5.44 -17.37
C VAL A 159 11.38 -6.71 -18.11
N ASP A 160 12.19 -6.60 -19.15
CA ASP A 160 12.65 -7.74 -19.92
C ASP A 160 13.82 -8.51 -19.25
N TYR A 161 14.34 -9.54 -19.90
CA TYR A 161 15.48 -10.31 -19.38
C TYR A 161 16.81 -9.53 -19.37
N GLY A 162 16.90 -8.40 -20.08
CA GLY A 162 18.04 -7.49 -20.11
C GLY A 162 17.98 -6.41 -19.04
N GLY A 163 16.85 -6.23 -18.36
CA GLY A 163 16.63 -5.16 -17.40
C GLY A 163 16.16 -3.85 -18.03
N ASP A 164 15.64 -3.91 -19.26
CA ASP A 164 15.08 -2.79 -19.99
C ASP A 164 13.54 -2.84 -19.95
N THR A 165 12.90 -1.68 -20.12
CA THR A 165 11.43 -1.55 -19.99
C THR A 165 10.75 -1.85 -21.32
N PHE A 166 9.66 -2.62 -21.24
CA PHE A 166 8.75 -2.91 -22.35
C PHE A 166 7.31 -2.79 -21.87
N PHE A 167 6.36 -3.12 -22.74
CA PHE A 167 4.97 -3.34 -22.35
C PHE A 167 4.38 -4.55 -23.06
N HIS A 168 3.45 -5.22 -22.39
CA HIS A 168 2.76 -6.38 -22.92
C HIS A 168 1.30 -6.47 -22.48
N GLY A 169 0.53 -7.31 -23.18
CA GLY A 169 -0.89 -7.53 -22.91
C GLY A 169 -1.17 -8.03 -21.50
N ALA A 170 -2.14 -7.41 -20.84
CA ALA A 170 -2.50 -7.73 -19.47
C ALA A 170 -2.81 -9.23 -19.23
N SER A 171 -3.21 -9.98 -20.27
CA SER A 171 -3.50 -11.42 -20.18
C SER A 171 -2.29 -12.34 -20.28
N TYR A 172 -1.09 -11.82 -20.57
CA TYR A 172 0.13 -12.63 -20.59
C TYR A 172 0.61 -12.96 -19.17
N SER A 173 1.20 -14.13 -18.97
CA SER A 173 1.70 -14.53 -17.65
C SER A 173 3.18 -14.20 -17.48
N PHE A 174 3.47 -13.13 -16.71
CA PHE A 174 4.82 -12.69 -16.37
C PHE A 174 5.11 -12.74 -14.88
N GLY A 175 6.38 -12.59 -14.55
CA GLY A 175 6.86 -12.60 -13.18
C GLY A 175 6.25 -11.49 -12.34
N VAL A 176 5.90 -11.81 -11.10
CA VAL A 176 5.40 -10.86 -10.11
C VAL A 176 6.52 -10.67 -9.08
N ARG A 177 7.07 -9.46 -9.01
CA ARG A 177 8.13 -9.05 -8.08
C ARG A 177 7.59 -7.94 -7.17
N PRO A 178 6.90 -8.28 -6.06
CA PRO A 178 6.25 -7.27 -5.24
C PRO A 178 7.25 -6.32 -4.56
N GLU A 179 6.80 -5.10 -4.39
CA GLU A 179 7.29 -4.13 -3.43
C GLU A 179 6.37 -4.13 -2.20
N PHE A 180 6.94 -4.08 -0.99
CA PHE A 180 6.16 -3.90 0.22
C PHE A 180 6.85 -2.99 1.23
N TRP A 181 6.04 -2.30 2.04
CA TRP A 181 6.49 -1.36 3.05
C TRP A 181 6.17 -1.87 4.46
N LEU A 182 7.18 -1.92 5.32
CA LEU A 182 7.06 -2.25 6.75
C LEU A 182 7.14 -0.99 7.61
N VAL A 183 6.23 -0.83 8.57
CA VAL A 183 6.29 0.24 9.57
C VAL A 183 7.48 0.01 10.52
N LYS A 184 8.24 1.07 10.85
CA LYS A 184 9.19 1.04 11.97
C LYS A 184 8.42 1.14 13.29
N GLN A 185 8.62 0.19 14.22
CA GLN A 185 7.87 0.13 15.48
C GLN A 185 7.93 1.41 16.33
N GLU A 186 8.96 2.24 16.17
CA GLU A 186 9.11 3.50 16.92
C GLU A 186 8.27 4.67 16.35
N SER A 187 7.81 4.59 15.10
CA SER A 187 7.24 5.76 14.39
C SER A 187 5.71 5.79 14.31
N ARG A 188 5.00 4.69 14.60
CA ARG A 188 3.53 4.67 14.68
C ARG A 188 3.07 3.82 15.86
N GLY A 189 2.09 4.33 16.62
CA GLY A 189 1.25 3.50 17.48
C GLY A 189 0.57 2.37 16.67
N PRO A 190 -0.15 1.43 17.32
CA PRO A 190 -0.74 0.28 16.65
C PRO A 190 -1.50 0.72 15.39
N VAL A 191 -1.15 0.13 14.24
CA VAL A 191 -1.83 0.39 12.97
C VAL A 191 -3.32 0.10 13.18
N PRO A 192 -4.23 1.08 13.05
CA PRO A 192 -5.65 0.82 13.17
C PRO A 192 -6.06 -0.16 12.09
N ARG A 193 -6.36 -1.40 12.48
CA ARG A 193 -7.11 -2.34 11.67
C ARG A 193 -8.51 -2.37 12.28
N GLU A 194 -9.51 -2.01 11.48
CA GLU A 194 -10.89 -2.31 11.84
C GLU A 194 -10.99 -3.80 12.20
N SER A 195 -11.80 -4.04 13.24
CA SER A 195 -11.84 -5.22 14.10
C SER A 195 -11.48 -6.57 13.45
N LYS A 196 -10.62 -7.31 14.17
CA LYS A 196 -10.26 -8.72 13.93
C LYS A 196 -11.46 -9.59 13.53
N VAL A 197 -11.71 -9.75 12.23
CA VAL A 197 -12.39 -10.94 11.74
C VAL A 197 -11.37 -12.07 11.85
N SER A 198 -11.61 -12.99 12.80
CA SER A 198 -10.80 -14.18 12.96
C SER A 198 -10.93 -15.07 11.72
N TYR A 199 -10.03 -14.92 10.75
CA TYR A 199 -9.90 -15.80 9.58
C TYR A 199 -9.33 -17.20 9.92
N ARG A 200 -9.29 -17.57 11.20
CA ARG A 200 -8.85 -18.90 11.68
C ARG A 200 -9.70 -20.05 11.12
N ASN A 201 -10.88 -19.76 10.56
CA ASN A 201 -11.79 -20.76 10.01
C ASN A 201 -11.53 -21.13 8.54
N TYR A 202 -10.59 -20.48 7.83
CA TYR A 202 -10.29 -20.83 6.42
C TYR A 202 -9.16 -21.85 6.26
N CYS A 203 -8.39 -22.14 7.31
CA CYS A 203 -7.37 -23.18 7.30
C CYS A 203 -7.91 -24.47 7.94
N GLY A 204 -9.00 -25.00 7.37
CA GLY A 204 -9.54 -26.31 7.68
C GLY A 204 -9.80 -27.05 6.37
N GLY A 205 -9.22 -28.24 6.24
CA GLY A 205 -9.17 -29.08 5.04
C GLY A 205 -10.34 -28.98 4.06
N ARG A 206 -9.97 -29.07 2.77
CA ARG A 206 -10.84 -29.31 1.61
C ARG A 206 -12.24 -29.82 1.99
N ASN A 207 -13.23 -28.94 1.85
CA ASN A 207 -14.55 -29.34 1.42
C ASN A 207 -14.99 -28.30 0.39
N SER A 208 -15.00 -28.71 -0.88
CA SER A 208 -15.64 -27.99 -1.97
C SER A 208 -17.12 -27.77 -1.61
N LYS A 209 -17.49 -26.55 -1.23
CA LYS A 209 -18.89 -26.14 -1.25
C LYS A 209 -19.11 -25.40 -2.55
N GLU A 210 -19.98 -25.94 -3.39
CA GLU A 210 -20.56 -25.23 -4.51
C GLU A 210 -21.07 -23.87 -4.04
N VAL A 211 -20.76 -22.83 -4.81
CA VAL A 211 -21.28 -21.48 -4.58
C VAL A 211 -22.78 -21.51 -4.88
N THR A 212 -23.61 -21.65 -3.84
CA THR A 212 -25.07 -21.60 -3.97
C THR A 212 -25.57 -20.17 -3.88
N LYS A 213 -26.76 -19.94 -4.46
CA LYS A 213 -27.43 -18.63 -4.39
C LYS A 213 -27.69 -18.20 -2.94
N GLU A 214 -28.00 -19.13 -2.04
CA GLU A 214 -28.20 -18.80 -0.62
C GLU A 214 -26.92 -18.31 0.06
N SER A 215 -25.76 -18.91 -0.27
CA SER A 215 -24.46 -18.47 0.27
C SER A 215 -24.13 -17.01 -0.09
N LEU A 216 -24.47 -16.61 -1.32
CA LEU A 216 -24.26 -15.23 -1.78
C LEU A 216 -25.25 -14.25 -1.13
N GLN A 217 -26.47 -14.70 -0.84
CA GLN A 217 -27.48 -13.87 -0.17
C GLN A 217 -27.12 -13.62 1.29
N GLU A 218 -26.55 -14.61 1.97
CA GLU A 218 -26.06 -14.47 3.34
C GLU A 218 -24.87 -13.51 3.41
N GLU A 219 -23.91 -13.62 2.48
CA GLU A 219 -22.77 -12.69 2.38
C GLU A 219 -23.21 -11.24 2.10
N VAL A 220 -24.20 -11.04 1.21
CA VAL A 220 -24.79 -9.71 0.95
C VAL A 220 -25.46 -9.14 2.20
N PHE A 221 -26.21 -9.97 2.95
CA PHE A 221 -26.88 -9.53 4.18
C PHE A 221 -25.88 -9.11 5.27
N GLU A 222 -24.77 -9.85 5.43
CA GLU A 222 -23.70 -9.49 6.36
C GLU A 222 -23.04 -8.16 5.96
N LYS A 223 -22.73 -8.01 4.66
CA LYS A 223 -22.15 -6.77 4.11
C LYS A 223 -23.08 -5.57 4.25
N GLU A 224 -24.40 -5.73 4.11
CA GLU A 224 -25.36 -4.66 4.33
C GLU A 224 -25.40 -4.18 5.79
N ASN A 225 -25.29 -5.10 6.75
CA ASN A 225 -25.23 -4.75 8.17
C ASN A 225 -23.91 -4.04 8.52
N GLU A 226 -22.79 -4.47 7.93
CA GLU A 226 -21.49 -3.83 8.07
C GLU A 226 -21.54 -2.37 7.56
N ILE A 227 -22.11 -2.15 6.38
CA ILE A 227 -22.31 -0.80 5.82
C ILE A 227 -23.17 0.08 6.75
N LYS A 228 -24.20 -0.49 7.37
CA LYS A 228 -25.08 0.25 8.29
C LYS A 228 -24.31 0.71 9.53
N LEU A 229 -23.44 -0.12 10.08
CA LEU A 229 -22.62 0.22 11.24
C LEU A 229 -21.58 1.29 10.91
N LEU A 230 -20.87 1.13 9.77
CA LEU A 230 -19.86 2.09 9.31
C LEU A 230 -20.45 3.49 9.06
N LYS A 231 -21.67 3.57 8.51
CA LYS A 231 -22.37 4.86 8.35
C LYS A 231 -22.63 5.57 9.68
N GLN A 232 -22.92 4.82 10.75
CA GLN A 232 -23.12 5.40 12.08
C GLN A 232 -21.80 5.89 12.68
N GLU A 233 -20.70 5.16 12.44
CA GLU A 233 -19.38 5.56 12.92
C GLU A 233 -18.86 6.82 12.20
N ILE A 234 -19.03 6.90 10.87
CA ILE A 234 -18.71 8.11 10.09
C ILE A 234 -19.46 9.32 10.66
N LYS A 235 -20.76 9.19 10.94
CA LYS A 235 -21.54 10.26 11.54
C LYS A 235 -20.97 10.73 12.88
N ASN A 236 -20.58 9.79 13.75
CA ASN A 236 -19.99 10.12 15.05
C ASN A 236 -18.62 10.82 14.90
N LEU A 237 -17.83 10.43 13.89
CA LEU A 237 -16.54 11.06 13.58
C LEU A 237 -16.71 12.48 13.03
N GLU A 238 -17.68 12.70 12.15
CA GLU A 238 -18.03 14.03 11.63
C GLU A 238 -18.47 14.97 12.77
N GLU A 239 -19.31 14.49 13.69
CA GLU A 239 -19.71 15.25 14.88
C GLU A 239 -18.50 15.57 15.78
N LYS A 240 -17.56 14.64 15.93
CA LYS A 240 -16.32 14.85 16.69
C LYS A 240 -15.39 15.86 16.01
N GLU A 241 -15.20 15.77 14.71
CA GLU A 241 -14.37 16.72 13.94
C GLU A 241 -14.95 18.14 14.02
N ALA A 242 -16.27 18.29 13.93
CA ALA A 242 -16.95 19.57 14.10
C ALA A 242 -16.72 20.15 15.51
N MET A 243 -16.79 19.33 16.57
CA MET A 243 -16.47 19.76 17.94
C MET A 243 -15.01 20.17 18.09
N GLU A 244 -14.07 19.43 17.50
CA GLU A 244 -12.64 19.77 17.53
C GLU A 244 -12.32 21.05 16.75
N GLN A 245 -12.99 21.28 15.62
CA GLN A 245 -12.88 22.54 14.89
C GLN A 245 -13.42 23.71 15.71
N ALA A 246 -14.61 23.56 16.31
CA ALA A 246 -15.18 24.58 17.19
C ALA A 246 -14.26 24.89 18.38
N ALA A 247 -13.63 23.87 18.98
CA ALA A 247 -12.67 24.05 20.07
C ALA A 247 -11.41 24.81 19.60
N ARG A 248 -10.88 24.53 18.40
CA ARG A 248 -9.74 25.25 17.81
C ARG A 248 -10.05 26.71 17.55
N GLU A 249 -11.23 27.00 17.00
CA GLU A 249 -11.68 28.37 16.74
C GLU A 249 -11.89 29.14 18.06
N THR A 250 -12.54 28.50 19.04
CA THR A 250 -12.72 29.06 20.39
C THR A 250 -11.39 29.39 21.04
N LYS A 251 -10.39 28.50 20.93
CA LYS A 251 -9.04 28.74 21.44
C LYS A 251 -8.37 29.92 20.73
N LYS A 252 -8.51 30.04 19.41
CA LYS A 252 -7.93 31.15 18.64
C LYS A 252 -8.47 32.52 19.08
N VAL A 253 -9.77 32.60 19.37
CA VAL A 253 -10.40 33.80 19.91
C VAL A 253 -9.95 34.05 21.35
N MET A 254 -9.82 33.01 22.17
CA MET A 254 -9.30 33.14 23.53
C MET A 254 -7.86 33.68 23.54
N ASP A 255 -7.01 33.16 22.66
CA ASP A 255 -5.61 33.58 22.53
C ASP A 255 -5.49 35.05 22.07
N SER A 256 -6.41 35.56 21.24
CA SER A 256 -6.40 36.97 20.82
C SER A 256 -6.73 37.93 21.97
N TYR A 257 -7.63 37.56 22.89
CA TYR A 257 -7.88 38.33 24.10
C TYR A 257 -6.67 38.32 25.05
N ILE A 258 -6.02 37.16 25.20
CA ILE A 258 -4.81 37.06 26.02
C ILE A 258 -3.70 37.97 25.44
N GLN A 259 -3.53 38.00 24.12
CA GLN A 259 -2.59 38.92 23.45
C GLN A 259 -2.94 40.40 23.64
N ALA A 260 -4.23 40.73 23.76
CA ALA A 260 -4.70 42.09 24.06
C ALA A 260 -4.50 42.51 25.54
N GLY A 261 -3.94 41.63 26.38
CA GLY A 261 -3.59 41.92 27.76
C GLY A 261 -4.59 41.42 28.81
N PHE A 262 -5.62 40.66 28.42
CA PHE A 262 -6.57 40.06 29.34
C PHE A 262 -5.99 38.82 30.03
N THR A 263 -6.38 38.58 31.27
CA THR A 263 -6.06 37.33 31.96
C THR A 263 -6.83 36.16 31.32
N LYS A 264 -6.33 34.93 31.55
CA LYS A 264 -6.96 33.71 31.00
C LYS A 264 -8.43 33.58 31.41
N ASP A 265 -8.75 33.95 32.66
CA ASP A 265 -10.11 33.87 33.20
C ASP A 265 -11.03 34.93 32.59
N GLU A 266 -10.54 36.15 32.36
CA GLU A 266 -11.28 37.22 31.67
C GLU A 266 -11.54 36.86 30.20
N ALA A 267 -10.52 36.36 29.50
CA ALA A 267 -10.65 35.90 28.11
C ALA A 267 -11.69 34.76 27.99
N PHE A 268 -11.70 33.82 28.93
CA PHE A 268 -12.70 32.74 28.98
C PHE A 268 -14.12 33.29 29.16
N GLN A 269 -14.33 34.22 30.10
CA GLN A 269 -15.64 34.83 30.32
C GLN A 269 -16.13 35.62 29.10
N MET A 270 -15.24 36.37 28.43
CA MET A 270 -15.59 37.12 27.21
C MET A 270 -16.02 36.19 26.06
N VAL A 271 -15.31 35.08 25.86
CA VAL A 271 -15.68 34.07 24.86
C VAL A 271 -17.03 33.41 25.19
N MET A 272 -17.31 33.16 26.47
CA MET A 272 -18.59 32.61 26.92
C MET A 272 -19.76 33.58 26.72
N GLU A 273 -19.57 34.89 26.92
CA GLU A 273 -20.61 35.89 26.64
C GLU A 273 -20.88 36.07 25.14
N LEU A 274 -19.82 36.01 24.31
CA LEU A 274 -19.97 36.02 22.86
C LEU A 274 -20.75 34.79 22.35
N SER A 275 -20.45 33.59 22.87
CA SER A 275 -21.15 32.37 22.45
C SER A 275 -22.63 32.37 22.87
N LYS A 276 -22.96 32.88 24.07
CA LYS A 276 -24.35 33.11 24.51
C LYS A 276 -25.10 34.08 23.59
N THR A 277 -24.44 35.12 23.11
CA THR A 277 -25.06 36.11 22.21
C THR A 277 -25.36 35.50 20.83
N ILE A 278 -24.46 34.65 20.32
CA ILE A 278 -24.62 33.98 19.02
C ILE A 278 -25.68 32.87 19.08
N LEU A 279 -25.69 32.06 20.15
CA LEU A 279 -26.63 30.94 20.31
C LEU A 279 -28.00 31.38 20.87
N GLY A 280 -28.07 32.49 21.60
CA GLY A 280 -29.29 33.03 22.22
C GLY A 280 -30.07 34.02 21.35
N GLY A 281 -29.63 34.28 20.11
CA GLY A 281 -30.28 35.21 19.17
C GLY A 281 -31.52 34.64 18.45
N GLY A 282 -31.89 33.38 18.69
CA GLY A 282 -33.14 32.79 18.22
C GLY A 282 -34.21 32.76 19.31
N ARG A 283 -35.03 33.81 19.38
CA ARG A 283 -36.38 33.73 19.96
C ARG A 283 -37.36 33.32 18.89
#